data_AF-A0A0C2N9S4-F1
#
_entry.id   AF-A0A0C2N9S4-F1
#
_cell.length_a   1.000
_cell.length_b   1.000
_cell.length_c   1.000
_cell.angle_alpha   90.00
_cell.angle_beta   90.00
_cell.angle_gamma   90.00
#
_symmetry.space_group_name_H-M   'P 1'
#
loop_
_entity.id
_entity.type
_entity.pdbx_description
1 polymer ?
#
loop_
_entity_poly.entity_id
_entity_poly.type
_entity_poly.pdbx_seq_one_letter_code
_entity_poly.pdbx_strand_id
1 'polypeptide(L)'
;MKCPLKSKRCQDGEGCYGESHKCDGFKDCSDGSDENNCPGTPRCIGNEFFKCGYSSKICLSKLCNGFRDCEDGSDEGPSCKQYDKIINISLKIEERGKVSFSWIHEKSPGQFDVSILNM
;
A
#
# COMPACT_ATOMS: atom_id res chain seq x y z
N MET A 1 13.07 24.67 -11.19
CA MET A 1 11.61 24.52 -11.22
C MET A 1 10.97 25.31 -10.08
N LYS A 2 9.70 25.73 -10.21
CA LYS A 2 8.89 26.25 -9.09
C LYS A 2 7.77 25.25 -8.78
N CYS A 3 7.65 24.87 -7.52
CA CYS A 3 6.59 23.96 -7.07
C CYS A 3 5.29 24.74 -6.75
N PRO A 4 4.10 24.14 -6.98
CA PRO A 4 2.81 24.71 -6.57
C PRO A 4 2.71 25.02 -5.06
N LEU A 5 1.76 25.87 -4.68
CA LEU A 5 1.50 26.17 -3.27
C LEU A 5 1.13 24.89 -2.50
N LYS A 6 1.71 24.71 -1.30
CA LYS A 6 1.61 23.50 -0.44
C LYS A 6 2.29 22.23 -0.98
N SER A 7 3.24 22.38 -1.90
CA SER A 7 4.11 21.28 -2.33
C SER A 7 5.58 21.57 -2.01
N LYS A 8 6.33 20.50 -1.75
CA LYS A 8 7.76 20.48 -1.46
C LYS A 8 8.50 19.99 -2.71
N ARG A 9 9.74 20.45 -2.88
CA ARG A 9 10.59 20.01 -4.00
C ARG A 9 11.31 18.72 -3.61
N CYS A 10 11.38 17.77 -4.55
CA CYS A 10 12.25 16.60 -4.43
C CYS A 10 13.72 17.03 -4.31
N GLN A 11 14.57 16.19 -3.72
CA GLN A 11 15.97 16.50 -3.44
C GLN A 11 16.81 16.56 -4.72
N ASP A 12 16.54 15.69 -5.70
CA ASP A 12 17.07 15.73 -7.08
C ASP A 12 16.67 17.01 -7.82
N GLY A 13 15.61 17.67 -7.36
CA GLY A 13 15.09 18.85 -7.96
C GLY A 13 14.50 18.62 -9.35
N GLU A 14 14.01 17.42 -9.65
CA GLU A 14 13.29 17.02 -10.88
C GLU A 14 11.77 16.90 -10.66
N GLY A 15 11.30 16.85 -9.41
CA GLY A 15 9.87 16.79 -9.07
C GLY A 15 9.42 17.65 -7.89
N CYS A 16 8.10 17.64 -7.64
CA CYS A 16 7.45 18.23 -6.47
C CYS A 16 6.43 17.24 -5.91
N TYR A 17 6.30 17.17 -4.59
CA TYR A 17 5.35 16.31 -3.89
C TYR A 17 4.51 17.13 -2.89
N GLY A 18 3.27 16.72 -2.64
CA GLY A 18 2.38 17.40 -1.68
C GLY A 18 2.74 17.07 -0.24
N GLU A 19 2.28 17.88 0.73
CA GLU A 19 2.42 17.55 2.16
C GLU A 19 1.75 16.21 2.54
N SER A 20 0.68 15.80 1.82
CA SER A 20 0.05 14.50 1.99
C SER A 20 0.89 13.33 1.48
N HIS A 21 1.84 13.59 0.57
CA HIS A 21 2.74 12.59 -0.02
C HIS A 21 4.09 12.55 0.70
N LYS A 22 4.23 13.27 1.83
CA LYS A 22 5.41 13.14 2.66
C LYS A 22 5.22 11.91 3.55
N CYS A 23 6.06 10.90 3.37
CA CYS A 23 6.08 9.71 4.21
C CYS A 23 4.79 8.88 4.13
N ASP A 24 4.15 8.85 2.97
CA ASP A 24 2.90 8.13 2.75
C ASP A 24 3.12 6.67 2.29
N GLY A 25 4.39 6.27 2.18
CA GLY A 25 4.82 4.95 1.76
C GLY A 25 5.01 4.82 0.25
N PHE A 26 4.65 5.83 -0.55
CA PHE A 26 4.82 5.83 -2.00
C PHE A 26 6.00 6.70 -2.41
N LYS A 27 6.59 6.35 -3.55
CA LYS A 27 7.70 7.10 -4.13
C LYS A 27 7.15 8.08 -5.14
N ASP A 28 6.81 9.28 -4.70
CA ASP A 28 6.38 10.40 -5.53
C ASP A 28 7.56 11.14 -6.16
N CYS A 29 8.72 11.14 -5.51
CA CYS A 29 9.94 11.65 -6.11
C CYS A 29 10.74 10.55 -6.82
N SER A 30 11.33 10.87 -7.97
CA SER A 30 12.18 9.91 -8.71
C SER A 30 13.40 9.44 -7.91
N ASP A 31 13.86 10.25 -6.96
CA ASP A 31 14.91 9.93 -6.00
C ASP A 31 14.41 9.35 -4.64
N GLY A 32 13.09 9.34 -4.40
CA GLY A 32 12.46 8.87 -3.15
C GLY A 32 12.67 9.79 -1.96
N SER A 33 13.04 11.04 -2.19
CA SER A 33 13.30 12.03 -1.12
C SER A 33 12.07 12.44 -0.32
N ASP A 34 10.88 12.29 -0.88
CA ASP A 34 9.59 12.39 -0.22
C ASP A 34 9.42 11.36 0.91
N GLU A 35 10.04 10.18 0.79
CA GLU A 35 10.03 9.11 1.81
C GLU A 35 11.25 9.12 2.73
N ASN A 36 12.19 10.05 2.53
CA ASN A 36 13.38 10.17 3.37
C ASN A 36 13.14 11.04 4.61
N ASN A 37 13.82 10.72 5.70
CA ASN A 37 13.81 11.46 6.96
C ASN A 37 12.41 11.69 7.56
N CYS A 38 11.59 10.63 7.55
CA CYS A 38 10.25 10.63 8.09
C CYS A 38 10.28 10.61 9.63
N PRO A 39 9.76 11.66 10.31
CA PRO A 39 9.67 11.65 11.77
C PRO A 39 8.59 10.66 12.22
N GLY A 40 9.01 9.49 12.70
CA GLY A 40 8.11 8.47 13.26
C GLY A 40 7.80 7.31 12.32
N THR A 41 6.72 6.57 12.61
CA THR A 41 6.24 5.45 11.80
C THR A 41 5.75 5.93 10.42
N PRO A 42 6.01 5.19 9.32
CA PRO A 42 5.49 5.53 7.99
C PRO A 42 3.97 5.75 8.03
N ARG A 43 3.39 6.67 7.27
CA ARG A 43 1.93 6.81 7.22
C ARG A 43 1.36 5.79 6.25
N CYS A 44 1.16 4.58 6.73
CA CYS A 44 0.54 3.53 5.95
C CYS A 44 -0.97 3.78 5.80
N ILE A 45 -1.52 3.42 4.64
CA ILE A 45 -2.96 3.33 4.47
C ILE A 45 -3.51 2.37 5.54
N GLY A 46 -4.49 2.81 6.31
CA GLY A 46 -5.03 2.04 7.43
C GLY A 46 -4.19 2.03 8.72
N ASN A 47 -3.03 2.71 8.76
CA ASN A 47 -2.06 2.67 9.86
C ASN A 47 -1.58 1.25 10.21
N GLU A 48 -1.49 0.37 9.22
CA GLU A 48 -1.07 -1.02 9.42
C GLU A 48 0.38 -1.24 8.98
N PHE A 49 1.15 -1.96 9.81
CA PHE A 49 2.58 -2.11 9.65
C PHE A 49 3.03 -3.55 9.74
N PHE A 50 3.98 -3.92 8.88
CA PHE A 50 4.78 -5.12 9.05
C PHE A 50 6.12 -4.74 9.72
N LYS A 51 6.53 -5.54 10.71
CA LYS A 51 7.83 -5.38 11.35
C LYS A 51 8.84 -6.29 10.63
N CYS A 52 9.75 -5.69 9.90
CA CYS A 52 10.97 -6.35 9.43
C CYS A 52 11.84 -6.70 10.65
N GLY A 53 12.75 -7.69 10.53
CA GLY A 53 13.52 -8.27 11.63
C GLY A 53 13.87 -7.35 12.82
N TYR A 54 15.07 -6.76 12.80
CA TYR A 54 15.64 -6.13 14.02
C TYR A 54 14.99 -4.81 14.42
N SER A 55 14.48 -3.99 13.49
CA SER A 55 13.84 -2.71 13.85
C SER A 55 13.12 -1.96 12.73
N SER A 56 13.31 -2.32 11.45
CA SER A 56 12.64 -1.64 10.35
C SER A 56 11.15 -2.02 10.29
N LYS A 57 10.33 -1.09 9.82
CA LYS A 57 8.90 -1.30 9.59
C LYS A 57 8.55 -0.82 8.19
N ILE A 58 7.71 -1.58 7.53
CA ILE A 58 7.13 -1.22 6.24
C ILE A 58 5.61 -1.22 6.39
N CYS A 59 4.92 -0.63 5.42
CA CYS A 59 3.47 -0.74 5.34
C CYS A 59 3.05 -2.16 4.99
N LEU A 60 1.89 -2.61 5.50
CA LEU A 60 1.34 -3.91 5.08
C LEU A 60 1.14 -3.99 3.56
N SER A 61 0.86 -2.87 2.88
CA SER A 61 0.78 -2.80 1.41
C SER A 61 2.08 -3.16 0.70
N LYS A 62 3.21 -3.18 1.41
CA LYS A 62 4.53 -3.54 0.89
C LYS A 62 4.93 -4.98 1.25
N LEU A 63 4.12 -5.68 2.04
CA LEU A 63 4.36 -7.08 2.34
C LEU A 63 3.97 -7.94 1.12
N CYS A 64 4.87 -8.79 0.65
CA CYS A 64 4.63 -9.70 -0.48
C CYS A 64 4.22 -8.99 -1.79
N ASN A 65 4.75 -7.80 -2.05
CA ASN A 65 4.49 -7.01 -3.26
C ASN A 65 5.47 -7.34 -4.42
N GLY A 66 6.43 -8.23 -4.21
CA GLY A 66 7.45 -8.63 -5.18
C GLY A 66 8.70 -7.73 -5.19
N PHE A 67 8.78 -6.74 -4.30
CA PHE A 67 9.92 -5.86 -4.10
C PHE A 67 10.51 -6.07 -2.72
N ARG A 68 11.85 -6.05 -2.63
CA ARG A 68 12.53 -6.12 -1.35
C ARG A 68 12.53 -4.73 -0.70
N ASP A 69 11.52 -4.48 0.12
CA ASP A 69 11.35 -3.30 0.96
C ASP A 69 12.01 -3.48 2.35
N CYS A 70 12.08 -4.70 2.91
CA CYS A 70 12.87 -4.96 4.11
C CYS A 70 14.35 -5.26 3.79
N GLU A 71 15.28 -4.71 4.59
CA GLU A 71 16.71 -4.96 4.43
C GLU A 71 17.08 -6.44 4.59
N ASP A 72 16.36 -7.18 5.42
CA ASP A 72 16.52 -8.64 5.60
C ASP A 72 15.75 -9.47 4.56
N GLY A 73 14.91 -8.83 3.72
CA GLY A 73 14.04 -9.49 2.75
C GLY A 73 12.91 -10.32 3.38
N SER A 74 12.61 -10.09 4.67
CA SER A 74 11.55 -10.81 5.39
C SER A 74 10.15 -10.53 4.86
N ASP A 75 9.98 -9.41 4.17
CA ASP A 75 8.78 -8.99 3.46
C ASP A 75 8.48 -9.80 2.20
N GLU A 76 9.48 -10.45 1.61
CA GLU A 76 9.35 -11.26 0.38
C GLU A 76 9.76 -12.73 0.62
N GLY A 77 9.69 -13.16 1.88
CA GLY A 77 10.14 -14.48 2.30
C GLY A 77 9.30 -15.65 1.74
N PRO A 78 9.67 -16.91 2.06
CA PRO A 78 8.96 -18.10 1.61
C PRO A 78 7.46 -18.11 1.98
N SER A 79 7.08 -17.41 3.06
CA SER A 79 5.69 -17.22 3.49
C SER A 79 4.85 -16.40 2.51
N CYS A 80 5.47 -15.55 1.68
CA CYS A 80 4.77 -14.80 0.63
C CYS A 80 4.28 -15.67 -0.52
N LYS A 81 4.78 -16.91 -0.62
CA LYS A 81 4.25 -17.91 -1.58
C LYS A 81 2.86 -18.42 -1.22
N GLN A 82 2.24 -17.86 -0.18
CA GLN A 82 0.95 -18.28 0.33
C GLN A 82 -0.16 -17.22 0.25
N TYR A 83 0.12 -15.99 -0.18
CA TYR A 83 -0.90 -14.94 -0.23
C TYR A 83 -1.30 -14.59 -1.67
N ASP A 84 -2.42 -15.21 -2.06
CA ASP A 84 -3.61 -14.50 -2.54
C ASP A 84 -3.49 -13.68 -3.82
N LYS A 85 -3.16 -14.38 -4.91
CA LYS A 85 -3.60 -13.92 -6.22
C LYS A 85 -5.12 -14.00 -6.27
N ILE A 86 -5.76 -12.83 -6.23
CA ILE A 86 -7.16 -12.69 -6.60
C ILE A 86 -7.26 -12.93 -8.10
N ILE A 87 -7.89 -14.03 -8.50
CA ILE A 87 -8.03 -14.41 -9.92
C ILE A 87 -9.29 -13.81 -10.54
N ASN A 88 -10.29 -13.48 -9.71
CA ASN A 88 -11.55 -12.93 -10.17
C ASN A 88 -12.13 -11.99 -9.12
N ILE A 89 -12.65 -10.86 -9.57
CA ILE A 89 -13.37 -9.87 -8.76
C ILE A 89 -14.73 -9.64 -9.42
N SER A 90 -15.80 -9.82 -8.67
CA SER A 90 -17.17 -9.58 -9.11
C SER A 90 -17.80 -8.48 -8.26
N LEU A 91 -18.39 -7.50 -8.94
CA LEU A 91 -19.17 -6.42 -8.34
C LEU A 91 -20.62 -6.58 -8.80
N LYS A 92 -21.56 -6.68 -7.85
CA LYS A 92 -22.98 -6.78 -8.12
C LYS A 92 -23.72 -5.65 -7.44
N ILE A 93 -24.51 -4.91 -8.21
CA ILE A 93 -25.46 -3.92 -7.69
C ILE A 93 -26.79 -4.65 -7.54
N GLU A 94 -27.24 -4.81 -6.29
CA GLU A 94 -28.52 -5.41 -5.93
C GLU A 94 -29.61 -4.35 -5.83
N GLU A 95 -30.86 -4.80 -5.68
CA GLU A 95 -31.98 -3.91 -5.41
C GLU A 95 -31.74 -3.07 -4.16
N ARG A 96 -32.32 -1.86 -4.12
CA ARG A 96 -32.20 -0.90 -3.01
C ARG A 96 -30.79 -0.36 -2.78
N GLY A 97 -29.93 -0.39 -3.80
CA GLY A 97 -28.61 0.26 -3.75
C GLY A 97 -27.59 -0.51 -2.90
N LYS A 98 -27.87 -1.78 -2.57
CA LYS A 98 -26.91 -2.66 -1.94
C LYS A 98 -25.85 -3.07 -2.97
N VAL A 99 -24.58 -3.00 -2.58
CA VAL A 99 -23.47 -3.45 -3.42
C VAL A 99 -22.82 -4.65 -2.77
N SER A 100 -22.70 -5.73 -3.53
CA SER A 100 -22.04 -6.97 -3.12
C SER A 100 -20.75 -7.13 -3.91
N PHE A 101 -19.66 -7.28 -3.18
CA PHE A 101 -18.32 -7.51 -3.72
C PHE A 101 -17.92 -8.95 -3.41
N SER A 102 -17.45 -9.69 -4.41
CA SER A 102 -16.92 -11.04 -4.22
C SER A 102 -15.63 -11.28 -4.98
N TRP A 103 -14.76 -12.14 -4.43
CA TRP A 103 -13.50 -12.51 -5.08
C TRP A 103 -13.13 -13.97 -4.88
N ILE A 104 -12.26 -14.49 -5.75
CA ILE A 104 -11.76 -15.87 -5.73
C ILE A 104 -10.23 -15.84 -5.62
N HIS A 105 -9.68 -16.71 -4.77
CA HIS A 105 -8.23 -16.87 -4.57
C HIS A 105 -7.68 -18.14 -5.22
N GLU A 106 -6.44 -18.07 -5.74
CA GLU A 106 -5.76 -19.17 -6.45
C GLU A 106 -5.43 -20.39 -5.56
N LYS A 107 -5.30 -20.22 -4.22
CA LYS A 107 -4.93 -21.32 -3.29
C LYS A 107 -6.00 -21.74 -2.28
N SER A 108 -7.09 -20.99 -2.18
CA SER A 108 -8.30 -21.45 -1.48
C SER A 108 -9.51 -21.05 -2.31
N PRO A 109 -10.24 -21.99 -2.93
CA PRO A 109 -11.49 -21.69 -3.61
C PRO A 109 -12.57 -21.39 -2.56
N GLY A 110 -12.48 -20.22 -1.95
CA GLY A 110 -13.48 -19.64 -1.07
C GLY A 110 -13.94 -18.31 -1.65
N GLN A 111 -15.24 -18.19 -1.89
CA GLN A 111 -15.85 -16.91 -2.23
C GLN A 111 -16.04 -16.14 -0.92
N PHE A 112 -15.41 -14.98 -0.82
CA PHE A 112 -15.63 -14.05 0.29
C PHE A 112 -16.53 -12.93 -0.22
N ASP A 113 -17.69 -12.75 0.41
CA ASP A 113 -18.64 -11.71 0.06
C ASP A 113 -18.57 -10.58 1.11
N VAL A 114 -18.22 -9.37 0.67
CA VAL A 114 -18.31 -8.16 1.49
C VAL A 114 -19.49 -7.33 1.00
N SER A 115 -20.44 -7.09 1.91
CA SER A 115 -21.56 -6.19 1.68
C SER A 115 -21.25 -4.83 2.28
N ILE A 116 -21.22 -3.79 1.46
CA ILE A 116 -21.16 -2.41 1.97
C ILE A 116 -22.60 -1.96 2.21
N LEU A 117 -22.97 -1.83 3.49
CA LEU A 117 -24.22 -1.21 3.89
C LEU A 117 -24.01 0.31 3.84
N ASN A 118 -24.64 0.98 2.89
CA ASN A 118 -24.74 2.44 2.96
C ASN A 118 -25.65 2.80 4.14
N MET A 119 -25.12 3.62 5.07
CA MET A 119 -25.93 4.33 6.08
C MET A 119 -26.73 5.46 5.43
#